data_AF-A0A524LU22-F1
#
_entry.id   AF-A0A524LU22-F1
#
_cell.length_a   1.000
_cell.length_b   1.000
_cell.length_c   1.000
_cell.angle_alpha   90.00
_cell.angle_beta   90.00
_cell.angle_gamma   90.00
#
_symmetry.space_group_name_H-M   'P 1'
#
loop_
_entity.id
_entity.type
_entity.pdbx_description
1 polymer ?
#
loop_
_entity_poly.entity_id
_entity_poly.type
_entity_poly.pdbx_seq_one_letter_code
_entity_poly.pdbx_strand_id
1 'polypeptide(L)' 'MTTVNDTDVLNRVGNTPLVRLDSLSHDSVEYFAKLEGHNPFGSVKDRAAYWMIK' A
#
# COMPACT_ATOMS: atom_id res chain seq x y z
N MET A 1 -1.26 9.59 -26.49
CA MET A 1 -0.31 10.25 -25.58
C MET A 1 -1.10 10.55 -24.31
N THR A 2 -1.11 9.63 -23.36
CA THR A 2 -1.92 9.77 -22.14
C THR A 2 -1.17 10.72 -21.21
N THR A 3 -1.69 11.91 -21.02
CA THR A 3 -1.18 12.84 -20.01
C THR A 3 -1.47 12.23 -18.64
N VAL A 4 -0.45 11.67 -17.99
CA VAL A 4 -0.56 11.27 -16.59
C VAL A 4 -0.74 12.56 -15.80
N ASN A 5 -1.94 12.81 -15.29
CA ASN A 5 -2.17 13.92 -14.37
C ASN A 5 -1.59 13.51 -13.01
N ASP A 6 -0.80 14.38 -12.37
CA ASP A 6 -0.15 14.08 -11.08
C ASP A 6 -1.13 13.65 -9.97
N THR A 7 -2.39 14.08 -10.07
CA THR A 7 -3.49 13.65 -9.19
C THR A 7 -3.77 12.15 -9.26
N ASP A 8 -3.56 11.50 -10.41
CA ASP A 8 -3.79 10.06 -10.56
C ASP A 8 -2.80 9.23 -9.73
N VAL A 9 -1.57 9.72 -9.57
CA VAL A 9 -0.55 9.03 -8.76
C VAL A 9 -0.88 9.16 -7.27
N LEU A 10 -1.28 10.35 -6.81
CA LEU A 10 -1.63 10.58 -5.40
C LEU A 10 -2.88 9.80 -4.96
N ASN A 11 -3.84 9.59 -5.87
CA ASN A 11 -5.02 8.77 -5.60
C ASN A 11 -4.71 7.29 -5.35
N ARG A 12 -3.50 6.84 -5.70
CA ARG A 12 -3.05 5.46 -5.47
C ARG A 12 -2.33 5.27 -4.13
N VAL A 13 -2.18 6.32 -3.31
CA VAL A 13 -1.68 6.20 -1.93
C VAL A 13 -2.73 5.48 -1.09
N GLY A 14 -2.34 4.35 -0.51
CA GLY A 14 -3.21 3.50 0.29
C GLY A 14 -3.87 2.37 -0.50
N ASN A 15 -4.97 1.81 0.03
CA ASN A 15 -5.64 0.63 -0.52
C ASN A 15 -4.69 -0.54 -0.90
N THR A 16 -3.57 -0.64 -0.19
CA THR A 16 -2.56 -1.67 -0.41
C THR A 16 -3.14 -3.07 -0.09
N PRO A 17 -2.73 -4.12 -0.81
CA PRO A 17 -3.24 -5.47 -0.56
C PRO A 17 -2.97 -5.94 0.87
N LEU A 18 -3.93 -6.68 1.44
CA LEU A 18 -3.73 -7.48 2.65
C LEU A 18 -3.66 -8.94 2.20
N VAL A 19 -2.53 -9.59 2.45
CA VAL A 19 -2.24 -10.93 1.94
C VAL A 19 -1.97 -11.87 3.10
N ARG A 20 -2.60 -13.04 3.10
CA ARG A 20 -2.35 -14.10 4.08
C ARG A 20 -0.99 -14.73 3.81
N LEU A 21 -0.18 -14.92 4.86
CA LEU A 21 1.12 -15.57 4.77
C LEU A 21 0.95 -17.06 5.06
N ASP A 22 0.59 -17.84 4.05
CA ASP A 22 0.28 -19.27 4.21
C ASP A 22 1.43 -20.07 4.79
N SER A 23 2.68 -19.72 4.49
CA SER A 23 3.87 -20.39 5.03
C SER A 23 4.14 -20.11 6.52
N LEU A 24 3.58 -19.04 7.07
CA LEU A 24 3.74 -18.64 8.48
C LEU A 24 2.50 -18.99 9.31
N SER A 25 1.34 -19.05 8.67
CA SER A 25 0.05 -19.34 9.28
C SER A 25 -0.09 -20.83 9.61
N HIS A 26 -0.77 -21.13 10.71
CA HIS A 26 -1.05 -22.49 11.17
C HIS A 26 -2.38 -22.52 11.95
N ASP A 27 -2.87 -23.71 12.31
CA ASP A 27 -4.25 -23.97 12.73
C ASP A 27 -4.86 -23.01 13.76
N SER A 28 -4.06 -22.45 14.67
CA SER A 28 -4.52 -21.53 15.73
C SER A 28 -4.22 -20.06 15.47
N VAL A 29 -3.36 -19.72 14.51
CA VAL A 29 -2.89 -18.35 14.27
C VAL A 29 -2.72 -18.09 12.77
N GLU A 30 -3.40 -17.05 12.30
CA GLU A 30 -3.25 -16.55 10.93
C GLU A 30 -2.42 -15.27 10.90
N TYR A 31 -1.42 -15.25 10.03
CA TYR A 31 -0.59 -14.07 9.79
C TYR A 31 -0.98 -13.42 8.46
N PHE A 32 -1.14 -12.10 8.50
CA PHE A 32 -1.41 -11.30 7.31
C PHE A 32 -0.36 -10.21 7.17
N ALA A 33 0.10 -9.99 5.94
CA ALA A 33 0.97 -8.89 5.58
C ALA A 33 0.18 -7.81 4.84
N LYS A 34 0.28 -6.57 5.34
CA LYS A 34 -0.17 -5.38 4.59
C LYS A 34 0.96 -4.92 3.69
N LEU A 35 0.78 -5.03 2.37
CA LEU A 35 1.85 -4.80 1.40
C LEU A 35 2.03 -3.31 1.08
N GLU A 36 2.49 -2.52 2.04
CA GLU A 36 2.72 -1.08 1.92
C GLU A 36 3.78 -0.67 0.86
N GLY A 37 4.53 -1.63 0.33
CA GLY A 37 5.35 -1.44 -0.87
C GLY A 37 4.54 -1.19 -2.15
N HIS A 38 3.22 -1.38 -2.14
CA HIS A 38 2.33 -1.10 -3.27
C HIS A 38 1.84 0.36 -3.32
N ASN A 39 2.29 1.21 -2.39
CA ASN A 39 2.10 2.65 -2.55
C ASN A 39 2.97 3.19 -3.72
N PRO A 40 2.64 4.36 -4.30
CA PRO A 40 3.27 4.87 -5.52
C PRO A 40 4.81 4.95 -5.49
N PHE A 41 5.38 5.31 -4.35
CA PHE A 41 6.82 5.44 -4.14
C PHE A 41 7.41 4.28 -3.32
N GLY A 42 6.64 3.20 -3.16
CA GLY A 42 7.15 1.92 -2.69
C GLY A 42 7.27 1.79 -1.18
N SER A 43 6.64 2.68 -0.40
CA SER A 43 6.74 2.59 1.06
C SER A 43 5.49 3.07 1.79
N VAL A 44 5.39 2.72 3.07
CA VAL A 44 4.34 3.23 3.97
C VAL A 44 4.42 4.75 4.18
N LYS A 45 5.59 5.38 3.92
CA LYS A 45 5.80 6.81 4.15
C LYS A 45 4.94 7.67 3.23
N ASP A 46 4.52 7.15 2.08
CA ASP A 46 3.65 7.84 1.13
C ASP A 46 2.35 8.31 1.80
N ARG A 47 1.79 7.51 2.71
CA ARG A 47 0.61 7.88 3.51
C ARG A 47 0.88 9.08 4.40
N ALA A 48 2.00 9.05 5.13
CA ALA A 48 2.36 10.13 6.05
C ALA A 48 2.64 11.42 5.26
N ALA A 49 3.44 11.33 4.20
CA ALA A 49 3.74 12.46 3.33
C ALA A 49 2.47 13.08 2.73
N TYR A 50 1.55 12.25 2.22
CA TYR A 50 0.27 12.70 1.71
C TYR A 50 -0.54 13.47 2.77
N TRP A 51 -0.72 12.91 3.97
CA TRP A 51 -1.54 13.54 5.02
C TRP A 51 -0.89 14.74 5.70
N MET A 52 0.43 14.87 5.66
CA MET A 52 1.11 16.07 6.19
C MET A 52 0.97 17.29 5.26
N ILE A 53 0.84 17.06 3.95
CA ILE A 53 0.81 18.12 2.93
C ILE A 53 -0.61 18.42 2.44
N LYS A 54 -1.52 17.42 2.48
CA LYS A 54 -2.91 17.53 2.04
C LYS A 54 -3.71 18.63 2.75
#